data_AF-A0AAD7BSC0-F1
#
_entry.id   AF-A0AAD7BSC0-F1
#
_cell.length_a   1.000
_cell.length_b   1.000
_cell.length_c   1.000
_cell.angle_alpha   90.00
_cell.angle_beta   90.00
_cell.angle_gamma   90.00
#
_symmetry.space_group_name_H-M   'P 1'
#
loop_
_entity.id
_entity.type
_entity.pdbx_description
1 polymer ?
#
loop_
_entity_poly.entity_id
_entity_poly.type
_entity_poly.pdbx_seq_one_letter_code
_entity_poly.pdbx_strand_id
1 'polypeptide(L)' 'PRVADKVYEHLFNNFDAEATPPILPDLTQTAHALHLAVQKLREDPEVSFKRWAPFVHYGL' A
#
# COMPACT_ATOMS: atom_id res chain seq x y z
N PRO A 1 -0.86 11.84 1.70
CA PRO A 1 0.61 11.89 1.98
C PRO A 1 1.34 11.34 0.76
N ARG A 2 2.55 11.81 0.43
CA ARG A 2 3.26 11.40 -0.80
C ARG A 2 3.39 9.87 -0.99
N VAL A 3 3.49 9.13 0.12
CA VAL A 3 3.47 7.66 0.13
C VAL A 3 2.12 7.10 -0.35
N ALA A 4 1.00 7.65 0.09
CA ALA A 4 -0.32 7.21 -0.35
C ALA A 4 -0.49 7.47 -1.86
N ASP A 5 -0.04 8.62 -2.36
CA ASP A 5 -0.14 8.96 -3.77
C ASP A 5 0.63 7.95 -4.64
N LYS A 6 1.84 7.57 -4.23
CA LYS A 6 2.65 6.54 -4.92
C LYS A 6 2.08 5.13 -4.80
N VAL A 7 1.46 4.80 -3.67
CA VAL A 7 0.76 3.52 -3.48
C VAL A 7 -0.47 3.43 -4.38
N TYR A 8 -1.28 4.49 -4.47
CA TYR A 8 -2.43 4.53 -5.36
C TYR A 8 -2.03 4.55 -6.84
N GLU A 9 -0.98 5.28 -7.20
CA GLU A 9 -0.41 5.25 -8.56
C GLU A 9 -0.01 3.83 -8.95
N HIS A 10 0.64 3.08 -8.05
CA HIS A 10 1.02 1.69 -8.31
C HIS A 10 -0.18 0.72 -8.34
N LEU A 11 -1.12 0.88 -7.39
CA LEU A 11 -2.34 0.09 -7.26
C LEU A 11 -3.22 0.19 -8.53
N PHE A 12 -3.35 1.39 -9.07
CA PHE A 12 -4.23 1.67 -10.21
C PHE A 12 -3.52 1.75 -11.56
N ASN A 13 -2.21 1.46 -11.62
CA ASN A 13 -1.42 1.61 -12.85
C ASN A 13 -1.95 0.77 -14.03
N ASN A 14 -2.60 -0.35 -13.73
CA ASN A 14 -3.21 -1.25 -14.71
C ASN A 14 -4.73 -1.37 -14.55
N PHE A 15 -5.36 -0.48 -13.77
CA PHE A 15 -6.80 -0.52 -13.57
C PHE A 15 -7.52 -0.06 -14.82
N ASP A 16 -8.42 -0.91 -15.33
CA ASP A 16 -9.28 -0.59 -16.46
C ASP A 16 -10.67 -1.17 -16.19
N ALA A 17 -11.61 -0.27 -15.85
CA ALA A 17 -12.99 -0.62 -15.58
C ALA A 17 -13.82 -0.91 -16.85
N GLU A 18 -13.35 -0.48 -18.02
CA GLU A 18 -14.04 -0.63 -19.31
C GLU A 18 -13.54 -1.86 -20.09
N ALA A 19 -12.40 -2.44 -19.70
CA ALA A 19 -11.89 -3.69 -20.24
C ALA A 19 -12.85 -4.88 -20.01
N THR A 20 -12.84 -5.85 -20.93
CA THR A 20 -13.60 -7.10 -20.81
C THR A 20 -12.64 -8.30 -20.82
N PRO A 21 -12.38 -8.95 -19.68
CA PRO A 21 -12.93 -8.69 -18.34
C PRO A 21 -12.32 -7.43 -17.67
N PRO A 22 -13.01 -6.83 -16.67
CA PRO A 22 -12.51 -5.66 -15.96
C PRO A 22 -11.17 -5.96 -15.29
N ILE A 23 -10.21 -5.05 -15.43
CA ILE A 23 -8.92 -5.18 -14.75
C ILE A 23 -9.04 -4.46 -13.42
N LEU A 24 -9.26 -5.26 -12.37
CA LEU A 24 -9.35 -4.76 -11.00
C LEU A 24 -7.96 -4.58 -10.39
N PRO A 25 -7.80 -3.63 -9.45
CA PRO A 25 -6.56 -3.50 -8.70
C PRO A 25 -6.34 -4.74 -7.83
N ASP A 26 -5.11 -5.26 -7.78
CA ASP A 26 -4.77 -6.36 -6.88
C ASP A 26 -4.65 -5.83 -5.44
N LEU A 27 -5.78 -5.83 -4.75
CA LEU A 27 -5.88 -5.43 -3.34
C LEU A 27 -5.01 -6.31 -2.43
N THR A 28 -4.83 -7.59 -2.77
CA THR A 28 -4.03 -8.53 -1.99
C THR A 28 -2.55 -8.18 -2.08
N GLN A 29 -2.02 -8.00 -3.29
CA GLN A 29 -0.64 -7.54 -3.48
C GLN A 29 -0.40 -6.18 -2.84
N THR A 30 -1.38 -5.29 -2.88
CA THR A 30 -1.21 -3.94 -2.33
C THR A 30 -1.23 -3.95 -0.80
N ALA A 31 -2.11 -4.73 -0.18
CA ALA A 31 -2.07 -4.96 1.26
C ALA A 31 -0.74 -5.59 1.69
N HIS A 32 -0.25 -6.57 0.93
CA HIS A 32 1.04 -7.21 1.18
C HIS A 32 2.22 -6.23 1.03
N ALA A 33 2.24 -5.41 -0.03
CA ALA A 33 3.27 -4.39 -0.24
C ALA A 33 3.27 -3.32 0.87
N LEU A 34 2.09 -2.89 1.31
CA LEU A 34 1.95 -1.97 2.44
C LEU A 34 2.48 -2.59 3.72
N HIS A 35 2.13 -3.85 3.99
CA HIS A 35 2.63 -4.59 5.15
C HIS A 35 4.17 -4.63 5.17
N LEU A 36 4.80 -5.00 4.04
CA LEU A 36 6.26 -5.03 3.91
C LEU A 36 6.90 -3.64 4.07
N ALA A 37 6.30 -2.60 3.49
CA ALA A 37 6.80 -1.23 3.64
C ALA A 37 6.76 -0.76 5.10
N VAL A 38 5.66 -1.04 5.79
CA VAL A 38 5.51 -0.72 7.22
C VAL A 38 6.47 -1.54 8.07
N GLN A 39 6.71 -2.82 7.74
CA GLN A 39 7.72 -3.64 8.43
C GLN A 39 9.13 -3.04 8.29
N LYS A 40 9.54 -2.64 7.09
CA LYS A 40 10.84 -1.98 6.89
C LYS A 40 10.99 -0.69 7.68
N LEU A 41 9.92 0.12 7.76
CA LEU A 41 9.90 1.35 8.57
C LEU A 41 9.95 1.07 10.08
N ARG A 42 9.52 -0.11 10.53
CA ARG A 42 9.62 -0.53 11.94
C ARG A 42 11.03 -0.96 12.31
N GLU A 43 11.73 -1.60 11.38
CA GLU A 43 13.09 -2.11 11.56
C GLU A 43 14.14 -0.98 11.51
N ASP A 44 13.79 0.17 10.92
CA ASP A 44 14.67 1.34 10.84
C ASP A 44 14.72 2.11 12.18
N PRO A 45 15.87 2.16 12.88
CA PRO A 45 16.01 2.82 14.17
C PRO A 45 15.86 4.35 14.10
N GLU A 46 16.03 4.95 12.92
CA GLU A 46 15.90 6.40 12.70
C GLU A 46 14.44 6.83 12.46
N VAL A 47 13.55 5.87 12.20
CA VAL A 47 12.14 6.12 11.90
C VAL A 47 11.30 6.05 13.16
N SER A 48 10.86 7.21 13.64
CA SER A 48 9.92 7.31 14.77
C SER A 48 8.62 6.55 14.51
N PHE A 49 8.11 5.86 15.54
CA PHE A 49 6.80 5.19 15.58
C PHE A 49 5.67 5.97 14.91
N LYS A 50 5.62 7.29 15.10
CA LYS A 50 4.59 8.18 14.54
C LYS A 50 4.53 8.17 13.01
N ARG A 51 5.62 7.77 12.33
CA ARG A 51 5.74 7.77 10.87
C ARG A 51 5.21 6.50 10.20
N TRP A 52 5.05 5.40 10.92
CA TRP A 52 4.54 4.14 10.35
C TRP A 52 3.29 3.59 11.05
N ALA A 53 3.05 3.95 12.31
CA ALA A 53 1.91 3.44 13.08
C ALA A 53 0.53 3.67 12.41
N PRO A 54 0.24 4.81 11.75
CA PRO A 54 -1.04 5.02 11.08
C PRO A 54 -1.30 4.11 9.86
N PHE A 55 -0.27 3.45 9.33
CA PHE A 55 -0.39 2.60 8.15
C PHE A 55 -0.59 1.12 8.51
N VAL A 56 -0.56 0.77 9.80
CA VAL A 56 -0.85 -0.57 10.29
C VAL A 56 -2.36 -0.80 10.20
N HIS A 57 -2.80 -1.48 9.15
CA HIS A 57 -4.17 -1.97 9.07
C HIS A 57 -4.31 -3.23 9.92
N TYR A 58 -5.04 -3.13 11.03
CA TYR A 58 -5.64 -4.30 11.67
C TYR A 58 -6.93 -4.62 10.91
N GLY A 59 -6.82 -5.46 9.88
CA GLY A 59 -7.99 -6.08 9.26
C GLY A 59 -8.51 -7.20 10.16
N LEU A 60 -9.83 -7.26 10.36
CA LEU A 60 -10.55 -8.40 10.93
C LEU A 60 -10.64 -9.54 9.91
#